data_AF-A0A7W0RAK8-F1
#
_entry.id   AF-A0A7W0RAK8-F1
#
_cell.length_a   1.000
_cell.length_b   1.000
_cell.length_c   1.000
_cell.angle_alpha   90.00
_cell.angle_beta   90.00
_cell.angle_gamma   90.00
#
_symmetry.space_group_name_H-M   'P 1'
#
loop_
_entity.id
_entity.type
_entity.pdbx_description
1 polymer ?
#
loop_
_entity_poly.entity_id
_entity_poly.type
_entity_poly.pdbx_seq_one_letter_code
_entity_poly.pdbx_strand_id
1 'polypeptide(L)'
;MSVLMAFSLQGFEDWAVIWLPIIFMGLIAVMLVYMLRFMPRTKPQEIKPQSSDSISWEDVAGVEEAKDELREVVEFLRDPKRFKQLGAKVPKGILLHGPPGTGKTLLAKAVAHESNAQFFAQSASSFVEMFAGLGAARIRRLFRIARKQAPAIVFIDEL
;
A
#
# COMPACT_ATOMS: atom_id res chain seq x y z
N MET A 1 -26.01 52.06 -48.48
CA MET A 1 -26.29 50.70 -47.97
C MET A 1 -25.01 49.91 -47.64
N SER A 2 -23.88 50.22 -48.27
CA SER A 2 -22.59 49.50 -48.10
C SER A 2 -21.76 49.89 -46.86
N VAL A 3 -21.91 51.12 -46.34
CA VAL A 3 -21.13 51.61 -45.17
C VAL A 3 -21.66 51.06 -43.83
N LEU A 4 -22.97 50.79 -43.74
CA LEU A 4 -23.60 50.21 -42.55
C LEU A 4 -23.20 48.74 -42.34
N MET A 5 -22.98 47.98 -43.42
CA MET A 5 -22.54 46.57 -43.32
C MET A 5 -21.05 46.43 -42.95
N ALA A 6 -20.19 47.33 -43.44
CA ALA A 6 -18.78 47.33 -43.07
C ALA A 6 -18.57 47.67 -41.58
N PHE A 7 -19.35 48.60 -41.04
CA PHE A 7 -19.29 48.98 -39.63
C PHE A 7 -19.75 47.84 -38.69
N SER A 8 -20.72 47.02 -39.12
CA SER A 8 -21.17 45.85 -38.35
C SER A 8 -20.20 44.67 -38.38
N LEU A 9 -19.46 44.48 -39.47
CA LEU A 9 -18.49 43.39 -39.60
C LEU A 9 -17.20 43.71 -38.86
N GLN A 10 -16.72 44.95 -38.92
CA GLN A 10 -15.49 45.36 -38.25
C GLN A 10 -15.64 45.38 -36.71
N GLY A 11 -16.80 45.86 -36.21
CA GLY A 11 -17.11 45.76 -34.78
C GLY A 11 -17.32 44.32 -34.29
N PHE A 12 -17.72 43.39 -35.17
CA PHE A 12 -17.84 41.98 -34.85
C PHE A 12 -16.46 41.28 -34.82
N GLU A 13 -15.55 41.63 -35.72
CA GLU A 13 -14.16 41.12 -35.71
C GLU A 13 -13.41 41.60 -34.46
N ASP A 14 -13.52 42.88 -34.11
CA ASP A 14 -12.88 43.43 -32.90
C ASP A 14 -13.44 42.79 -31.62
N TRP A 15 -14.76 42.55 -31.59
CA TRP A 15 -15.41 41.84 -30.49
C TRP A 15 -14.94 40.38 -30.43
N ALA A 16 -14.87 39.68 -31.56
CA ALA A 16 -14.39 38.30 -31.60
C ALA A 16 -12.93 38.18 -31.15
N VAL A 17 -12.04 39.08 -31.57
CA VAL A 17 -10.61 39.07 -31.18
C VAL A 17 -10.42 39.29 -29.68
N ILE A 18 -11.27 40.08 -29.03
CA ILE A 18 -11.21 40.32 -27.57
C ILE A 18 -11.82 39.16 -26.78
N TRP A 19 -12.98 38.66 -27.20
CA TRP A 19 -13.74 37.70 -26.41
C TRP A 19 -13.29 36.25 -26.62
N LEU A 20 -12.76 35.90 -27.80
CA LEU A 20 -12.35 34.52 -28.12
C LEU A 20 -11.18 34.01 -27.25
N PRO A 21 -10.10 34.79 -26.98
CA PRO A 21 -9.06 34.37 -26.04
C PRO A 21 -9.56 34.22 -24.61
N ILE A 22 -10.50 35.06 -24.17
CA ILE A 22 -11.07 35.01 -22.81
C ILE A 22 -11.94 33.77 -22.65
N ILE A 23 -12.77 33.46 -23.64
CA ILE A 23 -13.59 32.24 -23.67
C ILE A 23 -12.68 31.01 -23.73
N PHE A 24 -11.63 31.03 -24.55
CA PHE A 24 -10.66 29.95 -24.65
C PHE A 24 -9.89 29.75 -23.33
N MET A 25 -9.48 30.83 -22.67
CA MET A 25 -8.82 30.80 -21.36
C MET A 25 -9.78 30.28 -20.27
N GLY A 26 -11.05 30.69 -20.30
CA GLY A 26 -12.09 30.18 -19.40
C GLY A 26 -12.33 28.68 -19.63
N LEU A 27 -12.38 28.24 -20.88
CA LEU A 27 -12.55 26.82 -21.25
C LEU A 27 -11.33 26.01 -20.81
N ILE A 28 -10.11 26.50 -21.02
CA ILE A 28 -8.87 25.89 -20.53
C ILE A 28 -8.88 25.82 -19.00
N ALA A 29 -9.29 26.87 -18.31
CA ALA A 29 -9.35 26.88 -16.85
C ALA A 29 -10.38 25.86 -16.33
N VAL A 30 -11.57 25.80 -16.95
CA VAL A 30 -12.59 24.79 -16.63
C VAL A 30 -12.08 23.39 -16.93
N MET A 31 -11.40 23.18 -18.06
CA MET A 31 -10.78 21.91 -18.43
C MET A 31 -9.69 21.50 -17.45
N LEU A 32 -8.82 22.43 -17.02
CA LEU A 32 -7.78 22.20 -16.01
C LEU A 32 -8.39 21.88 -14.66
N VAL A 33 -9.42 22.59 -14.22
CA VAL A 33 -10.13 22.30 -12.96
C VAL A 33 -10.83 20.95 -13.04
N TYR A 34 -11.43 20.62 -14.19
CA TYR A 34 -12.04 19.32 -14.43
C TYR A 34 -10.99 18.20 -14.39
N MET A 35 -9.83 18.41 -15.01
CA MET A 35 -8.70 17.46 -15.00
C MET A 35 -8.10 17.30 -13.60
N LEU A 36 -7.92 18.38 -12.85
CA LEU A 36 -7.43 18.35 -11.47
C LEU A 36 -8.42 17.62 -10.54
N ARG A 37 -9.72 17.72 -10.79
CA ARG A 37 -10.74 16.90 -10.11
C ARG A 37 -10.74 15.44 -10.57
N PHE A 38 -10.37 15.18 -11.83
CA PHE A 38 -10.22 13.84 -12.39
C PHE A 38 -8.91 13.15 -12.02
N MET A 39 -8.00 13.80 -11.30
CA MET A 39 -6.83 13.13 -10.75
C MET A 39 -7.34 12.00 -9.83
N PRO A 40 -7.09 10.72 -10.16
CA PRO A 40 -7.44 9.65 -9.27
C PRO A 40 -6.60 9.87 -8.02
N ARG A 41 -7.21 10.40 -6.95
CA ARG A 41 -6.64 10.26 -5.62
C ARG A 41 -6.47 8.77 -5.47
N THR A 42 -5.24 8.29 -5.58
CA THR A 42 -4.90 6.89 -5.37
C THR A 42 -5.44 6.59 -3.98
N LYS A 43 -6.62 5.95 -3.93
CA LYS A 43 -7.27 5.62 -2.67
C LYS A 43 -6.19 4.88 -1.90
N PRO A 44 -5.77 5.35 -0.71
CA PRO A 44 -4.65 4.74 -0.02
C PRO A 44 -4.97 3.26 0.11
N GLN A 45 -4.23 2.41 -0.61
CA GLN A 45 -4.54 0.98 -0.73
C GLN A 45 -4.93 0.48 0.66
N GLU A 46 -6.13 -0.06 0.79
CA GLU A 46 -6.60 -0.55 2.09
C GLU A 46 -5.72 -1.74 2.43
N ILE A 47 -4.83 -1.53 3.40
CA ILE A 47 -3.99 -2.58 3.96
C ILE A 47 -4.93 -3.44 4.80
N LYS A 48 -5.57 -4.40 4.15
CA LYS A 48 -6.35 -5.45 4.81
C LYS A 48 -5.39 -6.59 5.17
N PRO A 49 -5.62 -7.27 6.30
CA PRO A 49 -5.00 -8.56 6.50
C PRO A 49 -5.35 -9.43 5.28
N GLN A 50 -4.34 -10.04 4.66
CA GLN A 50 -4.65 -11.08 3.67
C GLN A 50 -5.42 -12.17 4.42
N SER A 51 -6.46 -12.73 3.79
CA SER A 51 -7.04 -13.96 4.29
C SER A 51 -5.88 -14.94 4.42
N SER A 52 -5.61 -15.39 5.64
CA SER A 52 -4.85 -16.60 5.82
C SER A 52 -5.74 -17.69 5.22
N ASP A 53 -5.62 -17.93 3.91
CA ASP A 53 -5.89 -19.26 3.39
C ASP A 53 -5.22 -20.19 4.39
N SER A 54 -6.01 -21.10 4.98
CA SER A 54 -5.68 -21.84 6.19
C SER A 54 -4.55 -22.84 5.90
N ILE A 55 -3.35 -22.32 5.70
CA ILE A 55 -2.12 -23.06 5.51
C ILE A 55 -1.65 -23.40 6.91
N SER A 56 -1.63 -24.68 7.21
CA SER A 56 -1.19 -25.25 8.48
C SER A 56 0.28 -25.65 8.41
N TRP A 57 0.85 -26.07 9.54
CA TRP A 57 2.20 -26.65 9.55
C TRP A 57 2.35 -27.90 8.68
N GLU A 58 1.25 -28.63 8.46
CA GLU A 58 1.21 -29.88 7.68
C GLU A 58 1.39 -29.61 6.19
N ASP A 59 0.97 -28.44 5.72
CA ASP A 59 1.06 -28.02 4.32
C ASP A 59 2.48 -27.56 3.91
N VAL A 60 3.39 -27.43 4.88
CA VAL A 60 4.77 -26.99 4.64
C VAL A 60 5.72 -28.17 4.82
N ALA A 61 6.35 -28.64 3.74
CA ALA A 61 7.26 -29.79 3.79
C ALA A 61 8.75 -29.38 3.75
N GLY A 62 9.61 -30.19 4.37
CA GLY A 62 11.07 -30.13 4.15
C GLY A 62 11.85 -29.03 4.88
N VAL A 63 11.24 -28.38 5.88
CA VAL A 63 11.85 -27.26 6.64
C VAL A 63 11.67 -27.42 8.15
N GLU A 64 11.87 -28.63 8.68
CA GLU A 64 11.60 -28.94 10.09
C GLU A 64 12.43 -28.10 11.07
N GLU A 65 13.72 -27.85 10.79
CA GLU A 65 14.56 -26.98 11.63
C GLU A 65 13.99 -25.56 11.75
N ALA A 66 13.55 -24.97 10.62
CA ALA A 66 12.92 -23.66 10.63
C ALA A 66 11.54 -23.66 11.31
N LYS A 67 10.78 -24.76 11.22
CA LYS A 67 9.52 -24.90 11.96
C LYS A 67 9.76 -24.91 13.46
N ASP A 68 10.78 -25.61 13.93
CA ASP A 68 11.13 -25.67 15.35
C ASP A 68 11.49 -24.30 15.92
N GLU A 69 12.33 -23.52 15.22
CA GLU A 69 12.62 -22.14 15.64
C GLU A 69 11.37 -21.25 15.65
N LEU A 70 10.49 -21.43 14.67
CA LEU A 70 9.26 -20.63 14.55
C LEU A 70 8.16 -21.05 15.53
N ARG A 71 8.20 -22.27 16.10
CA ARG A 71 7.26 -22.71 17.15
C ARG A 71 7.37 -21.82 18.37
N GLU A 72 8.58 -21.44 18.78
CA GLU A 72 8.77 -20.50 19.90
C GLU A 72 8.10 -19.14 19.65
N VAL A 73 8.19 -18.67 18.40
CA VAL A 73 7.57 -17.41 17.97
C VAL A 73 6.05 -17.51 17.99
N VAL A 74 5.49 -18.64 17.56
CA VAL A 74 4.04 -18.90 17.62
C VAL A 74 3.55 -18.91 19.06
N GLU A 75 4.24 -19.61 19.96
CA GLU A 75 3.89 -19.65 21.38
C GLU A 75 3.92 -18.25 22.00
N PHE A 76 4.94 -17.46 21.66
CA PHE A 76 5.03 -16.08 22.10
C PHE A 76 3.84 -15.22 21.64
N LEU A 77 3.44 -15.34 20.38
CA LEU A 77 2.32 -14.58 19.83
C LEU A 77 0.98 -15.00 20.45
N ARG A 78 0.84 -16.26 20.86
CA ARG A 78 -0.35 -16.78 21.56
C ARG A 78 -0.44 -16.32 23.02
N ASP A 79 0.65 -16.39 23.79
CA ASP A 79 0.68 -15.94 25.20
C ASP A 79 1.88 -15.03 25.51
N PRO A 80 1.83 -13.76 25.07
CA PRO A 80 2.94 -12.82 25.30
C PRO A 80 3.13 -12.45 26.78
N LYS A 81 2.13 -12.70 27.66
CA LYS A 81 2.20 -12.34 29.08
C LYS A 81 3.15 -13.27 29.84
N ARG A 82 3.09 -14.57 29.57
CA ARG A 82 3.96 -15.58 30.21
C ARG A 82 5.43 -15.29 29.98
N PHE A 83 5.83 -14.96 28.75
CA PHE A 83 7.21 -14.62 28.41
C PHE A 83 7.68 -13.32 29.08
N LYS A 84 6.80 -12.32 29.18
CA LYS A 84 7.12 -11.04 29.85
C LYS A 84 7.37 -11.22 31.35
N GLN A 85 6.64 -12.12 32.01
CA GLN A 85 6.83 -12.43 33.44
C GLN A 85 8.17 -13.13 33.72
N LEU A 86 8.64 -13.95 32.77
CA LEU A 86 9.93 -14.65 32.86
C LEU A 86 11.12 -13.76 32.49
N GLY A 87 10.89 -12.48 32.13
CA GLY A 87 11.94 -11.57 31.66
C GLY A 87 12.51 -11.94 30.29
N ALA A 88 11.84 -12.82 29.54
CA ALA A 88 12.31 -13.25 28.23
C ALA A 88 12.22 -12.12 27.20
N LYS A 89 13.28 -11.97 26.39
CA LYS A 89 13.36 -10.95 25.36
C LYS A 89 12.92 -11.53 24.03
N VAL A 90 11.83 -10.98 23.52
CA VAL A 90 11.20 -11.44 22.28
C VAL A 90 12.06 -11.04 21.07
N PRO A 91 12.31 -11.96 20.12
CA PRO A 91 12.89 -11.58 18.84
C PRO A 91 12.00 -10.54 18.14
N LYS A 92 12.59 -9.42 17.73
CA LYS A 92 11.85 -8.29 17.14
C LYS A 92 11.49 -8.49 15.66
N GLY A 93 12.11 -9.48 15.03
CA GLY A 93 11.94 -9.79 13.62
C GLY A 93 12.70 -11.07 13.27
N ILE A 94 12.29 -11.71 12.19
CA ILE A 94 12.86 -12.95 11.66
C ILE A 94 13.21 -12.67 10.20
N LEU A 95 14.37 -13.18 9.77
CA LEU A 95 14.78 -13.13 8.37
C LEU A 95 14.79 -14.56 7.82
N LEU A 96 13.85 -14.85 6.92
CA LEU A 96 13.82 -16.13 6.21
C LEU A 96 14.66 -16.00 4.94
N HIS A 97 15.78 -16.71 4.86
CA HIS A 97 16.66 -16.71 3.69
C HIS A 97 16.79 -18.12 3.08
N GLY A 98 17.13 -18.19 1.80
CA GLY A 98 17.38 -19.44 1.09
C GLY A 98 17.02 -19.35 -0.40
N PRO A 99 17.26 -20.42 -1.18
CA PRO A 99 16.91 -20.48 -2.60
C PRO A 99 15.42 -20.16 -2.89
N PRO A 100 15.07 -19.68 -4.09
CA PRO A 100 13.66 -19.54 -4.46
C PRO A 100 12.96 -20.90 -4.43
N GLY A 101 11.67 -20.92 -4.07
CA GLY A 101 10.88 -22.16 -4.03
C GLY A 101 10.95 -22.97 -2.73
N THR A 102 11.72 -22.55 -1.71
CA THR A 102 11.81 -23.26 -0.41
C THR A 102 10.65 -22.97 0.55
N GLY A 103 9.53 -22.44 0.07
CA GLY A 103 8.33 -22.26 0.89
C GLY A 103 8.38 -21.13 1.95
N LYS A 104 9.29 -20.16 1.87
CA LYS A 104 9.39 -19.04 2.84
C LYS A 104 8.06 -18.31 3.08
N THR A 105 7.35 -17.98 2.00
CA THR A 105 6.03 -17.31 2.07
C THR A 105 4.95 -18.23 2.65
N LEU A 106 5.01 -19.55 2.37
CA LEU A 106 4.08 -20.53 2.95
C LEU A 106 4.33 -20.72 4.45
N LEU A 107 5.59 -20.78 4.86
CA LEU A 107 6.01 -20.88 6.25
C LEU A 107 5.53 -19.67 7.07
N ALA A 108 5.67 -18.45 6.54
CA ALA A 108 5.18 -17.23 7.19
C ALA A 108 3.65 -17.23 7.35
N LYS A 109 2.90 -17.74 6.36
CA LYS A 109 1.45 -17.91 6.44
C LYS A 109 1.06 -18.95 7.50
N ALA A 110 1.78 -20.07 7.56
CA ALA A 110 1.57 -21.11 8.57
C ALA A 110 1.77 -20.58 9.99
N VAL A 111 2.84 -19.82 10.24
CA VAL A 111 3.08 -19.16 11.54
C VAL A 111 1.92 -18.25 11.93
N ALA A 112 1.38 -17.47 10.97
CA ALA A 112 0.27 -16.56 11.24
C ALA A 112 -1.02 -17.30 11.57
N HIS A 113 -1.33 -18.35 10.80
CA HIS A 113 -2.46 -19.23 11.04
C HIS A 113 -2.37 -19.88 12.43
N GLU A 114 -1.21 -20.43 12.76
CA GLU A 114 -0.97 -21.14 14.01
C GLU A 114 -0.99 -20.20 15.20
N SER A 115 -0.44 -18.99 15.08
CA SER A 115 -0.53 -18.00 16.16
C SER A 115 -1.89 -17.28 16.24
N ASN A 116 -2.81 -17.54 15.32
CA ASN A 116 -4.06 -16.79 15.14
C ASN A 116 -3.82 -15.26 15.06
N ALA A 117 -2.69 -14.88 14.46
CA ALA A 117 -2.28 -13.49 14.30
C ALA A 117 -2.76 -12.93 12.96
N GLN A 118 -3.10 -11.64 12.93
CA GLN A 118 -3.45 -10.96 11.70
C GLN A 118 -2.25 -10.90 10.74
N PHE A 119 -2.40 -11.42 9.54
CA PHE A 119 -1.31 -11.54 8.56
C PHE A 119 -1.33 -10.39 7.54
N PHE A 120 -0.28 -9.58 7.54
CA PHE A 120 -0.08 -8.51 6.57
C PHE A 120 1.12 -8.85 5.69
N ALA A 121 0.88 -9.16 4.42
CA ALA A 121 1.94 -9.42 3.45
C ALA A 121 2.09 -8.25 2.49
N GLN A 122 3.34 -7.83 2.25
CA GLN A 122 3.65 -6.80 1.26
C GLN A 122 5.04 -7.03 0.65
N SER A 123 5.16 -7.12 -0.68
CA SER A 123 6.48 -7.18 -1.35
C SER A 123 7.27 -5.88 -1.12
N ALA A 124 8.58 -6.00 -0.85
CA ALA A 124 9.47 -4.88 -0.59
C ALA A 124 9.52 -3.88 -1.76
N SER A 125 9.41 -4.39 -2.99
CA SER A 125 9.34 -3.60 -4.23
C SER A 125 8.24 -2.54 -4.20
N SER A 126 7.12 -2.81 -3.52
CA SER A 126 5.98 -1.89 -3.42
C SER A 126 6.25 -0.63 -2.57
N PHE A 127 7.37 -0.59 -1.85
CA PHE A 127 7.81 0.58 -1.10
C PHE A 127 8.77 1.47 -1.89
N VAL A 128 9.22 1.04 -3.07
CA VAL A 128 10.05 1.84 -3.98
C VAL A 128 9.13 2.70 -4.84
N GLU A 129 9.21 4.01 -4.69
CA GLU A 129 8.32 4.99 -5.33
C GLU A 129 9.14 6.09 -5.99
N MET A 130 8.63 6.67 -7.09
CA MET A 130 9.29 7.78 -7.81
C MET A 130 9.40 9.05 -6.95
N PHE A 131 8.43 9.26 -6.05
CA PHE A 131 8.39 10.43 -5.19
C PHE A 131 9.01 10.14 -3.84
N ALA A 132 9.99 10.96 -3.46
CA ALA A 132 10.67 10.86 -2.18
C ALA A 132 9.67 10.89 -1.01
N GLY A 133 9.85 9.97 -0.06
CA GLY A 133 9.07 9.93 1.19
C GLY A 133 7.75 9.15 1.12
N LEU A 134 7.19 8.87 -0.05
CA LEU A 134 5.95 8.08 -0.17
C LEU A 134 6.14 6.64 0.34
N GLY A 135 7.23 5.98 -0.04
CA GLY A 135 7.56 4.63 0.44
C GLY A 135 7.66 4.55 1.96
N ALA A 136 8.41 5.48 2.56
CA ALA A 136 8.57 5.56 4.01
C ALA A 136 7.22 5.85 4.74
N ALA A 137 6.36 6.68 4.16
CA ALA A 137 5.02 6.91 4.69
C ALA A 137 4.15 5.65 4.65
N ARG A 138 4.25 4.85 3.58
CA ARG A 138 3.55 3.57 3.41
C ARG A 138 3.98 2.54 4.47
N ILE A 139 5.27 2.36 4.69
CA ILE A 139 5.81 1.48 5.75
C ILE A 139 5.30 1.91 7.13
N ARG A 140 5.39 3.20 7.47
CA ARG A 140 4.88 3.71 8.75
C ARG A 140 3.38 3.49 8.92
N ARG A 141 2.60 3.56 7.84
CA ARG A 141 1.15 3.28 7.84
C ARG A 141 0.88 1.78 8.07
N LEU A 142 1.58 0.90 7.37
CA LEU A 142 1.49 -0.57 7.53
C LEU A 142 1.70 -0.97 8.99
N PHE A 143 2.84 -0.60 9.58
CA PHE A 143 3.15 -0.93 10.98
C PHE A 143 2.16 -0.33 11.99
N ARG A 144 1.61 0.87 11.71
CA ARG A 144 0.60 1.50 12.55
C ARG A 144 -0.73 0.75 12.51
N ILE A 145 -1.14 0.22 11.36
CA ILE A 145 -2.35 -0.59 11.22
C ILE A 145 -2.14 -1.94 11.91
N ALA A 146 -1.02 -2.62 11.65
CA ALA A 146 -0.69 -3.90 12.27
C ALA A 146 -0.68 -3.83 13.80
N ARG A 147 -0.10 -2.78 14.40
CA ARG A 147 -0.13 -2.57 15.86
C ARG A 147 -1.53 -2.43 16.45
N LYS A 148 -2.48 -1.86 15.70
CA LYS A 148 -3.88 -1.73 16.15
C LYS A 148 -4.65 -3.05 16.10
N GLN A 149 -4.19 -3.99 15.27
CA GLN A 149 -4.79 -5.31 15.09
C GLN A 149 -3.94 -6.42 15.75
N ALA A 150 -3.16 -6.07 16.77
CA ALA A 150 -2.33 -7.04 17.48
C ALA A 150 -3.19 -8.16 18.13
N PRO A 151 -2.74 -9.43 18.12
CA PRO A 151 -1.47 -9.93 17.57
C PRO A 151 -1.44 -9.91 16.04
N ALA A 152 -0.32 -9.45 15.47
CA ALA A 152 -0.18 -9.27 14.02
C ALA A 152 1.24 -9.59 13.55
N ILE A 153 1.34 -10.18 12.36
CA ILE A 153 2.58 -10.47 11.65
C ILE A 153 2.65 -9.59 10.41
N VAL A 154 3.75 -8.86 10.24
CA VAL A 154 4.05 -8.09 9.03
C VAL A 154 5.13 -8.85 8.26
N PHE A 155 4.74 -9.47 7.16
CA PHE A 155 5.62 -10.17 6.24
C PHE A 155 6.01 -9.25 5.09
N ILE A 156 7.32 -9.04 4.94
CA ILE A 156 7.89 -8.31 3.81
C ILE A 156 8.58 -9.32 2.91
N ASP A 157 7.99 -9.57 1.74
CA ASP A 157 8.57 -10.50 0.77
C ASP A 157 9.60 -9.80 -0.11
N GLU A 158 10.56 -10.56 -0.65
CA GLU A 158 11.55 -10.08 -1.62
C GLU A 158 12.34 -8.84 -1.15
N LEU A 159 12.78 -8.86 0.12
CA LEU A 159 13.62 -7.79 0.70
C LEU A 159 14.99 -7.70 0.00
#